data_AF-A0A235HRB9-F1
#
_entry.id   AF-A0A235HRB9-F1
#
_cell.length_a   1.000
_cell.length_b   1.000
_cell.length_c   1.000
_cell.angle_alpha   90.00
_cell.angle_beta   90.00
_cell.angle_gamma   90.00
#
_symmetry.space_group_name_H-M   'P 1'
#
loop_
_entity.id
_entity.type
_entity.pdbx_description
1 polymer ?
#
loop_
_entity_poly.entity_id
_entity_poly.type
_entity_poly.pdbx_seq_one_letter_code
_entity_poly.pdbx_strand_id
1 'polypeptide(L)'
;MLDRQIDCPSRSKTSATNVKLLQITLVVLILLINLAVVFPSWAEKAPSLTSNSDYFQVGQKVIWLYKSRADSKDIQRIPAEVVQLSSKQVQIKVYKHNHEFVNRWVNPNKLENL
;
A
#
# COMPACT_ATOMS: atom_id res chain seq x y z
N MET A 1 85.52 -0.69 -3.80
CA MET A 1 84.37 -1.42 -4.38
C MET A 1 83.11 -0.73 -3.88
N LEU A 2 82.33 -0.09 -4.77
CA LEU A 2 81.05 0.52 -4.43
C LEU A 2 79.96 -0.54 -4.59
N ASP A 3 79.30 -0.92 -3.49
CA ASP A 3 78.07 -1.70 -3.54
C ASP A 3 76.90 -0.78 -3.87
N ARG A 4 76.26 -1.03 -5.01
CA ARG A 4 75.13 -0.26 -5.54
C ARG A 4 73.85 -0.90 -5.00
N GLN A 5 73.25 -0.29 -3.99
CA GLN A 5 71.95 -0.70 -3.47
C GLN A 5 70.86 -0.36 -4.48
N ILE A 6 70.33 -1.39 -5.14
CA ILE A 6 69.19 -1.28 -6.06
C ILE A 6 67.93 -1.22 -5.20
N ASP A 7 67.37 -0.03 -5.06
CA ASP A 7 66.09 0.20 -4.41
C ASP A 7 64.96 -0.25 -5.38
N CYS A 8 64.20 -1.28 -4.98
CA CYS A 8 63.07 -1.79 -5.76
C CYS A 8 61.82 -0.98 -5.45
N PRO A 9 61.03 -0.51 -6.44
CA PRO A 9 59.87 0.32 -6.18
C PRO A 9 58.78 -0.47 -5.46
N SER A 10 58.42 -0.02 -4.25
CA SER A 10 57.31 -0.58 -3.48
C SER A 10 55.99 -0.38 -4.25
N ARG A 11 55.40 -1.49 -4.71
CA ARG A 11 54.10 -1.52 -5.40
C ARG A 11 53.01 -0.87 -4.53
N SER A 12 52.41 0.21 -5.01
CA SER A 12 51.38 0.97 -4.28
C SER A 12 50.11 0.13 -4.09
N LYS A 13 49.84 -0.26 -2.84
CA LYS A 13 48.64 -1.02 -2.44
C LYS A 13 47.34 -0.22 -2.54
N THR A 14 47.43 1.07 -2.82
CA THR A 14 46.31 2.03 -2.87
C THR A 14 45.38 1.83 -4.07
N SER A 15 45.84 1.24 -5.18
CA SER A 15 44.97 1.05 -6.35
C SER A 15 43.91 -0.03 -6.13
N ALA A 16 44.26 -1.14 -5.48
CA ALA A 16 43.36 -2.30 -5.33
C ALA A 16 42.22 -2.07 -4.32
N THR A 17 42.43 -1.27 -3.29
CA THR A 17 41.39 -0.92 -2.30
C THR A 17 40.34 0.03 -2.88
N ASN A 18 40.76 0.96 -3.74
CA ASN A 18 39.84 1.89 -4.42
C ASN A 18 38.89 1.18 -5.40
N VAL A 19 39.37 0.17 -6.15
CA VAL A 19 38.53 -0.61 -7.05
C VAL A 19 37.46 -1.41 -6.28
N LYS A 20 37.83 -2.00 -5.14
CA LYS A 20 36.90 -2.74 -4.28
C LYS A 20 35.84 -1.82 -3.66
N LEU A 21 36.24 -0.63 -3.23
CA LEU A 21 35.30 0.36 -2.69
C LEU A 21 34.30 0.82 -3.76
N LEU A 22 34.77 1.08 -4.98
CA LEU A 22 33.91 1.42 -6.12
C LEU A 22 32.89 0.31 -6.43
N GLN A 23 33.32 -0.95 -6.40
CA GLN A 23 32.44 -2.11 -6.62
C GLN A 23 31.37 -2.22 -5.53
N ILE A 24 31.73 -2.05 -4.26
CA ILE A 24 30.78 -2.09 -3.15
C ILE A 24 29.76 -0.95 -3.28
N THR A 25 30.24 0.27 -3.53
CA THR A 25 29.36 1.44 -3.75
C THR A 25 28.40 1.22 -4.91
N LEU A 26 28.88 0.64 -6.02
CA LEU A 26 28.05 0.35 -7.18
C LEU A 26 26.96 -0.69 -6.87
N VAL A 27 27.32 -1.78 -6.17
CA VAL A 27 26.36 -2.81 -5.75
C VAL A 27 25.30 -2.23 -4.81
N VAL A 28 25.71 -1.42 -3.84
CA VAL A 28 24.79 -0.74 -2.91
C VAL A 28 23.87 0.23 -3.68
N LEU A 29 24.40 0.99 -4.63
CA LEU A 29 23.62 1.91 -5.45
C LEU A 29 22.56 1.17 -6.29
N ILE A 30 22.94 0.07 -6.93
CA ILE A 30 22.01 -0.78 -7.70
C ILE A 30 20.93 -1.36 -6.78
N LEU A 31 21.28 -1.79 -5.56
CA LEU A 31 20.32 -2.30 -4.58
C LEU A 31 19.33 -1.21 -4.15
N LEU A 32 19.81 0.00 -3.86
CA LEU A 32 18.95 1.13 -3.48
C LEU A 32 18.03 1.56 -4.63
N ILE A 33 18.52 1.56 -5.86
CA ILE A 33 17.70 1.85 -7.05
C ILE A 33 16.64 0.78 -7.21
N ASN A 34 16.98 -0.52 -7.12
CA ASN A 34 15.99 -1.58 -7.19
C ASN A 34 14.97 -1.49 -6.05
N LEU A 35 15.40 -1.17 -4.83
CA LEU A 35 14.50 -1.01 -3.69
C LEU A 35 13.57 0.21 -3.84
N ALA A 36 14.07 1.31 -4.41
CA ALA A 36 13.28 2.52 -4.66
C ALA A 36 12.35 2.39 -5.89
N VAL A 37 12.81 1.74 -6.97
CA VAL A 37 12.06 1.57 -8.22
C VAL A 37 11.03 0.46 -8.13
N VAL A 38 11.23 -0.52 -7.23
CA VAL A 38 10.15 -1.38 -6.73
C VAL A 38 9.30 -0.55 -5.75
N PHE A 39 8.80 0.60 -6.22
CA PHE A 39 7.55 1.14 -5.72
C PHE A 39 6.54 0.00 -5.81
N PRO A 40 5.75 -0.24 -4.75
CA PRO A 40 4.81 -1.33 -4.76
C PRO A 40 3.70 -0.96 -5.75
N SER A 41 3.88 -1.35 -7.02
CA SER A 41 2.85 -1.35 -8.05
C SER A 41 1.66 -2.27 -7.66
N TRP A 42 1.86 -3.05 -6.60
CA TRP A 42 0.89 -3.94 -5.98
C TRP A 42 0.31 -3.42 -4.64
N ALA A 43 0.75 -2.26 -4.14
CA ALA A 43 0.02 -1.60 -3.06
C ALA A 43 -1.10 -0.79 -3.69
N GLU A 44 -2.28 -1.40 -3.85
CA GLU A 44 -3.51 -0.67 -4.13
C GLU A 44 -3.78 0.30 -2.98
N LYS A 45 -3.19 1.51 -3.08
CA LYS A 45 -3.19 2.59 -2.08
C LYS A 45 -2.53 2.22 -0.74
N ALA A 46 -1.52 3.01 -0.35
CA ALA A 46 -1.21 3.17 1.07
C ALA A 46 -2.51 3.52 1.81
N PRO A 47 -2.79 2.93 2.99
CA PRO A 47 -3.88 3.42 3.82
C PRO A 47 -3.55 4.87 4.11
N SER A 48 -4.20 5.79 3.40
CA SER A 48 -3.99 7.20 3.59
C SER A 48 -4.38 7.47 5.03
N LEU A 49 -3.38 7.73 5.87
CA LEU A 49 -3.46 8.32 7.22
C LEU A 49 -4.06 9.74 7.19
N THR A 50 -4.80 10.07 6.13
CA THR A 50 -5.55 11.29 5.98
C THR A 50 -6.91 10.99 6.54
N SER A 51 -7.22 11.67 7.64
CA SER A 51 -8.49 11.76 8.34
C SER A 51 -9.62 12.33 7.46
N ASN A 52 -9.80 11.77 6.27
CA ASN A 52 -10.99 12.00 5.47
C ASN A 52 -12.06 11.10 6.10
N SER A 53 -13.01 11.72 6.81
CA SER A 53 -14.18 11.09 7.42
C SER A 53 -15.01 10.22 6.46
N ASP A 54 -14.74 10.32 5.16
CA ASP A 54 -15.52 9.72 4.08
C ASP A 54 -14.99 8.35 3.62
N TYR A 55 -13.86 7.88 4.19
CA TYR A 55 -13.38 6.53 3.92
C TYR A 55 -13.92 5.54 4.94
N PHE A 56 -14.85 4.70 4.47
CA PHE A 56 -15.35 3.55 5.22
C PHE A 56 -14.20 2.62 5.65
N GLN A 57 -14.30 2.06 6.85
CA GLN A 57 -13.37 1.06 7.38
C GLN A 57 -14.04 -0.31 7.50
N VAL A 58 -13.26 -1.39 7.38
CA VAL A 58 -13.78 -2.75 7.61
C VAL A 58 -14.19 -2.91 9.09
N GLY A 59 -15.36 -3.48 9.34
CA GLY A 59 -15.99 -3.61 10.66
C GLY A 59 -16.82 -2.39 11.08
N GLN A 60 -16.82 -1.31 10.29
CA GLN A 60 -17.59 -0.12 10.61
C GLN A 60 -19.10 -0.37 10.43
N LYS A 61 -19.90 0.06 11.41
CA LYS A 61 -21.37 0.09 11.31
C LYS A 61 -21.80 1.29 10.49
N VAL A 62 -22.65 1.06 9.50
CA VAL A 62 -23.12 2.06 8.53
C VAL A 62 -24.61 1.92 8.30
N ILE A 63 -25.25 2.96 7.76
CA ILE A 63 -26.63 2.87 7.27
C ILE A 63 -26.60 2.77 5.75
N TRP A 64 -27.23 1.72 5.21
CA TRP A 64 -27.47 1.58 3.78
C TRP A 64 -28.79 2.24 3.36
N LEU A 65 -28.68 3.22 2.46
CA LEU A 65 -29.79 3.92 1.82
C LEU A 65 -30.32 3.09 0.64
N TYR A 66 -31.25 2.20 0.93
CA TYR A 66 -31.89 1.35 -0.05
C TYR A 66 -33.10 2.04 -0.69
N LYS A 67 -33.19 1.95 -2.02
CA LYS A 67 -34.39 2.31 -2.79
C LYS A 67 -34.88 1.06 -3.51
N SER A 68 -36.17 0.76 -3.40
CA SER A 68 -36.81 -0.38 -4.07
C SER A 68 -36.75 -0.25 -5.60
N ARG A 69 -36.87 0.97 -6.11
CA ARG A 69 -36.80 1.32 -7.53
C ARG A 69 -36.06 2.66 -7.71
N ALA A 70 -35.48 2.89 -8.90
CA ALA A 70 -34.67 4.07 -9.17
C ALA A 70 -35.43 5.40 -9.04
N ASP A 71 -36.72 5.39 -9.38
CA ASP A 71 -37.69 6.49 -9.29
C ASP A 71 -38.37 6.60 -7.92
N SER A 72 -38.13 5.64 -7.00
CA SER A 72 -38.72 5.68 -5.66
C SER A 72 -38.22 6.92 -4.89
N LYS A 73 -39.18 7.68 -4.35
CA LYS A 73 -38.90 8.78 -3.41
C LYS A 73 -38.58 8.26 -2.02
N ASP A 74 -39.11 7.08 -1.67
CA ASP A 74 -38.89 6.48 -0.37
C ASP A 74 -37.51 5.81 -0.32
N ILE A 75 -36.71 6.23 0.66
CA ILE A 75 -35.41 5.67 0.99
C ILE A 75 -35.55 4.89 2.30
N GLN A 76 -35.29 3.59 2.24
CA GLN A 76 -35.21 2.74 3.40
C GLN A 76 -33.80 2.81 3.98
N ARG A 77 -33.70 3.05 5.28
CA ARG A 77 -32.44 3.09 6.02
C ARG A 77 -32.22 1.73 6.68
N ILE A 78 -31.25 0.97 6.18
CA ILE A 78 -30.99 -0.40 6.62
C ILE A 78 -29.64 -0.46 7.33
N PRO A 79 -29.57 -0.87 8.61
CA PRO A 79 -28.29 -0.99 9.30
C PRO A 79 -27.44 -2.10 8.69
N ALA A 80 -26.15 -1.83 8.52
CA ALA A 80 -25.21 -2.75 7.92
C ALA A 80 -23.81 -2.59 8.53
N GLU A 81 -22.93 -3.53 8.20
CA GLU A 81 -21.53 -3.53 8.62
C GLU A 81 -20.63 -3.66 7.38
N VAL A 82 -19.56 -2.87 7.31
CA VAL A 82 -18.61 -2.93 6.20
C VAL A 82 -17.74 -4.18 6.35
N VAL A 83 -17.73 -5.04 5.34
CA VAL A 83 -16.93 -6.28 5.33
C VAL A 83 -15.66 -6.11 4.51
N GLN A 84 -15.77 -5.43 3.37
CA GLN A 84 -14.66 -5.31 2.43
C GLN A 84 -14.75 -4.00 1.66
N LEU A 85 -13.59 -3.42 1.36
CA LEU A 85 -13.45 -2.21 0.57
C LEU A 85 -12.92 -2.57 -0.80
N SER A 86 -13.46 -1.94 -1.84
CA SER A 86 -12.93 -1.97 -3.20
C SER A 86 -12.81 -0.54 -3.72
N SER A 87 -12.10 -0.35 -4.83
CA SER A 87 -11.85 0.96 -5.42
C SER A 87 -13.12 1.72 -5.83
N LYS A 88 -14.22 1.02 -6.13
CA LYS A 88 -15.48 1.60 -6.61
C LYS A 88 -16.71 1.26 -5.77
N GLN A 89 -16.60 0.23 -4.94
CA GLN A 89 -17.72 -0.35 -4.21
C GLN A 89 -17.29 -0.77 -2.81
N VAL A 90 -18.26 -0.82 -1.91
CA VAL A 90 -18.08 -1.30 -0.54
C VAL A 90 -18.96 -2.52 -0.36
N GLN A 91 -18.39 -3.60 0.16
CA GLN A 91 -19.16 -4.78 0.53
C GLN A 91 -19.70 -4.56 1.94
N ILE A 92 -21.01 -4.68 2.08
CA ILE A 92 -21.71 -4.59 3.34
C ILE A 92 -22.36 -5.92 3.71
N LYS A 93 -22.41 -6.20 5.01
CA LYS A 93 -23.17 -7.27 5.63
C LYS A 93 -24.45 -6.70 6.22
N VAL A 94 -25.59 -7.20 5.74
CA VAL A 94 -26.92 -6.78 6.20
C VAL A 94 -27.57 -7.94 6.93
N TYR A 95 -28.04 -7.70 8.14
CA TYR A 95 -28.75 -8.69 8.95
C TYR A 95 -30.24 -8.74 8.58
N LYS A 96 -30.77 -9.95 8.41
CA LYS A 96 -32.21 -10.24 8.28
C LYS A 96 -32.79 -10.57 9.65
N HIS A 97 -34.13 -10.69 9.71
CA HIS A 97 -34.88 -10.89 10.94
C HIS A 97 -34.55 -12.22 11.70
N ASN A 98 -33.87 -13.18 11.06
CA ASN A 98 -33.53 -14.49 11.64
C ASN A 98 -32.02 -14.68 11.91
N HIS A 99 -31.27 -13.62 12.21
CA HIS A 99 -29.80 -13.63 12.34
C HIS A 99 -29.02 -14.06 11.08
N GLU A 100 -29.71 -14.47 10.03
CA GLU A 100 -29.14 -14.61 8.69
C GLU A 100 -28.59 -13.28 8.21
N PHE A 101 -27.50 -13.32 7.46
CA PHE A 101 -26.94 -12.13 6.84
C PHE A 101 -26.72 -12.36 5.35
N VAL A 102 -26.77 -11.26 4.61
CA VAL A 102 -26.43 -11.25 3.19
C VAL A 102 -25.32 -10.23 2.96
N ASN A 103 -24.34 -10.63 2.16
CA ASN A 103 -23.30 -9.73 1.70
C ASN A 103 -23.73 -9.08 0.39
N ARG A 104 -23.57 -7.77 0.29
CA ARG A 104 -23.93 -7.02 -0.91
C ARG A 104 -22.88 -5.96 -1.20
N TRP A 105 -22.48 -5.86 -2.46
CA TRP A 105 -21.68 -4.76 -2.96
C TRP A 105 -22.57 -3.54 -3.24
N VAL A 106 -22.21 -2.40 -2.67
CA VAL A 106 -22.97 -1.15 -2.79
C VAL A 106 -22.04 0.01 -3.13
N ASN A 107 -22.63 1.05 -3.72
CA ASN A 107 -21.91 2.29 -3.97
C ASN A 107 -21.71 3.04 -2.64
N PRO A 108 -20.50 3.56 -2.34
CA PRO A 108 -20.22 4.38 -1.16
C PRO A 108 -21.22 5.52 -0.95
N ASN A 109 -21.69 6.14 -2.03
CA ASN A 109 -22.64 7.27 -1.98
C ASN A 109 -24.04 6.88 -1.50
N LYS A 110 -24.32 5.57 -1.34
CA LYS A 110 -25.55 5.04 -0.76
C LYS A 110 -25.36 4.58 0.68
N LEU A 111 -24.24 4.92 1.29
CA LEU A 111 -23.92 4.61 2.67
C LEU A 111 -23.81 5.90 3.46
N GLU A 112 -24.40 5.92 4.64
CA GLU A 112 -24.21 6.97 5.63
C GLU A 112 -23.36 6.43 6.78
N ASN A 113 -22.43 7.24 7.25
CA ASN A 113 -21.70 6.99 8.48
C ASN A 113 -22.63 7.21 9.69
N LEU A 114 -22.52 6.33 10.68
CA LEU A 114 -23.17 6.45 11.98
C LEU A 114 -22.33 7.29 12.94
#